data_AF-A0A7Y5BB11-F1
#
_entry.id   AF-A0A7Y5BB11-F1
#
_cell.length_a   1.000
_cell.length_b   1.000
_cell.length_c   1.000
_cell.angle_alpha   90.00
_cell.angle_beta   90.00
_cell.angle_gamma   90.00
#
_symmetry.space_group_name_H-M   'P 1'
#
loop_
_entity.id
_entity.type
_entity.pdbx_description
1 polymer ?
#
loop_
_entity_poly.entity_id
_entity_poly.type
_entity_poly.pdbx_seq_one_letter_code
_entity_poly.pdbx_strand_id
1 'polypeptide(L)' 'MNIYKFKTNINCNGCISTVTPFMNNENINFWEADISSPDKILTVKTDKLMPEDIVQILKTAGYNAELI' A
#
# COMPACT_ATOMS: atom_id res chain seq x y z
N MET A 1 -9.46 -11.34 9.00
CA MET A 1 -9.16 -9.94 8.66
C MET A 1 -7.83 -9.53 9.25
N ASN A 2 -6.84 -9.36 8.37
CA ASN A 2 -5.49 -8.96 8.71
C ASN A 2 -5.31 -7.47 8.43
N ILE A 3 -4.43 -6.82 9.19
CA ILE A 3 -4.06 -5.42 9.01
C ILE A 3 -2.54 -5.38 8.90
N TYR A 4 -2.06 -4.85 7.78
CA TYR A 4 -0.64 -4.68 7.54
C TYR A 4 -0.32 -3.20 7.38
N LYS A 5 0.86 -2.82 7.85
CA LYS A 5 1.40 -1.47 7.70
C LYS A 5 2.73 -1.55 7.00
N PHE A 6 2.96 -0.64 6.09
CA PHE A 6 4.18 -0.58 5.33
C PHE A 6 4.76 0.81 5.39
N LYS A 7 6.08 0.90 5.58
CA LYS A 7 6.84 2.08 5.22
C LYS A 7 6.98 2.11 3.71
N THR A 8 6.65 3.23 3.05
CA THR A 8 6.68 3.32 1.58
C THR A 8 7.47 4.51 1.07
N ASN A 9 7.70 4.58 -0.23
CA ASN A 9 8.23 5.79 -0.90
C ASN A 9 7.14 6.61 -1.61
N ILE A 10 5.85 6.33 -1.37
CA ILE A 10 4.74 7.12 -1.91
C ILE A 10 4.69 8.45 -1.16
N ASN A 11 4.96 9.57 -1.83
CA ASN A 11 5.20 10.85 -1.16
C ASN A 11 4.44 12.05 -1.77
N CYS A 12 3.52 11.80 -2.70
CA CYS A 12 2.82 12.86 -3.41
C CYS A 12 1.39 12.46 -3.78
N ASN A 13 0.45 13.42 -3.88
CA ASN A 13 -0.94 13.11 -4.26
C ASN A 13 -1.04 12.46 -5.65
N GLY A 14 -0.19 12.88 -6.60
CA GLY A 14 -0.12 12.23 -7.92
C GLY A 14 0.32 10.76 -7.83
N CYS A 15 1.18 10.45 -6.86
CA CYS A 15 1.67 9.10 -6.59
C CYS A 15 0.55 8.20 -6.06
N ILE A 16 -0.34 8.76 -5.23
CA ILE A 16 -1.55 8.07 -4.77
C ILE A 16 -2.44 7.75 -5.98
N SER A 17 -2.65 8.68 -6.91
CA SER A 17 -3.43 8.40 -8.13
C SER A 17 -2.82 7.27 -8.97
N THR A 18 -1.49 7.19 -9.07
CA THR A 18 -0.80 6.12 -9.79
C THR A 18 -0.95 4.76 -9.12
N VAL A 19 -0.91 4.70 -7.78
CA VAL A 19 -1.00 3.42 -7.04
C VAL A 19 -2.45 2.94 -6.86
N THR A 20 -3.42 3.85 -6.89
CA THR A 20 -4.85 3.57 -6.69
C THR A 20 -5.41 2.41 -7.54
N PRO A 21 -5.18 2.33 -8.87
CA PRO A 21 -5.71 1.20 -9.65
C PRO A 21 -5.14 -0.16 -9.25
N PHE A 22 -3.93 -0.20 -8.67
CA PHE A 22 -3.32 -1.43 -8.16
C PHE A 22 -3.87 -1.84 -6.80
N MET A 23 -4.17 -0.85 -5.95
CA MET A 23 -4.68 -1.06 -4.59
C MET A 23 -6.21 -1.25 -4.53
N ASN A 24 -6.94 -0.79 -5.56
CA ASN A 24 -8.36 -1.11 -5.76
C ASN A 24 -8.56 -2.53 -6.30
N ASN A 25 -7.93 -3.49 -5.62
CA ASN A 25 -8.01 -4.91 -5.88
C ASN A 25 -9.19 -5.51 -5.10
N GLU A 26 -9.93 -6.45 -5.70
CA GLU A 26 -11.04 -7.15 -5.04
C GLU A 26 -10.65 -7.92 -3.76
N ASN A 27 -9.36 -8.24 -3.59
CA ASN A 27 -8.82 -8.92 -2.42
C ASN A 27 -8.37 -7.95 -1.31
N ILE A 28 -8.45 -6.63 -1.53
CA ILE A 28 -8.14 -5.59 -0.54
C ILE A 28 -9.46 -5.00 -0.06
N ASN A 29 -9.75 -5.15 1.23
CA ASN A 29 -10.97 -4.60 1.83
C ASN A 29 -10.85 -3.10 2.09
N PHE A 30 -9.64 -2.63 2.41
CA PHE A 30 -9.35 -1.22 2.69
C PHE A 30 -7.87 -0.94 2.50
N TRP A 31 -7.54 0.27 2.04
CA TRP A 31 -6.17 0.78 2.08
C TRP A 31 -6.16 2.30 2.27
N GLU A 32 -5.09 2.81 2.87
CA GLU A 32 -4.88 4.24 3.08
C GLU A 32 -3.37 4.55 3.08
N ALA A 33 -2.97 5.55 2.30
CA ALA A 33 -1.58 6.05 2.27
C ALA A 33 -1.49 7.38 3.03
N ASP A 34 -0.85 7.37 4.19
CA ASP A 34 -0.49 8.56 4.94
C ASP A 34 0.84 9.13 4.44
N ILE A 35 0.73 9.94 3.39
CA ILE A 35 1.86 10.68 2.83
C ILE A 35 2.22 11.93 3.62
N SER A 36 1.51 12.26 4.70
CA SER A 36 1.82 13.39 5.58
C SER A 36 2.84 13.00 6.65
N SER A 37 2.80 11.74 7.10
CA SER A 37 3.80 11.17 8.00
C SER A 37 5.22 11.23 7.42
N PRO A 38 6.26 11.37 8.26
CA PRO A 38 7.66 11.29 7.80
C PRO A 38 8.01 9.90 7.23
N ASP A 39 7.34 8.86 7.72
CA ASP A 39 7.57 7.47 7.31
C ASP A 39 6.73 7.03 6.10
N LYS A 40 5.79 7.85 5.62
CA LYS A 40 4.95 7.55 4.44
C LYS A 40 4.27 6.18 4.57
N ILE A 41 3.41 6.07 5.58
CA ILE A 41 2.80 4.79 5.97
C ILE A 41 1.65 4.41 5.04
N LEU A 42 1.67 3.19 4.53
CA LEU A 42 0.52 2.56 3.89
C LEU A 42 -0.10 1.56 4.85
N THR A 43 -1.39 1.71 5.13
CA THR A 43 -2.19 0.73 5.89
C THR A 43 -3.06 -0.06 4.92
N VAL A 44 -3.07 -1.39 5.04
CA VAL A 44 -3.87 -2.29 4.20
C VAL A 44 -4.64 -3.27 5.08
N LYS A 45 -5.93 -3.46 4.79
CA LYS A 45 -6.76 -4.50 5.40
C LYS A 45 -7.20 -5.48 4.33
N THR A 46 -6.97 -6.77 4.60
CA THR A 46 -7.25 -7.87 3.67
C THR A 46 -7.52 -9.16 4.43
N ASP A 47 -8.37 -10.01 3.88
CA ASP A 47 -8.57 -11.38 4.35
C ASP A 47 -7.76 -12.43 3.58
N LYS A 48 -7.23 -12.08 2.41
CA LYS A 48 -6.71 -13.04 1.44
C LYS A 48 -5.23 -12.87 1.10
N LEU A 49 -4.72 -11.64 1.17
CA LEU A 49 -3.33 -11.35 0.78
C LEU A 49 -2.39 -11.47 1.97
N MET A 50 -1.17 -11.91 1.68
CA MET A 50 -0.03 -11.85 2.58
C MET A 50 0.73 -10.53 2.38
N PRO A 51 1.58 -10.11 3.33
CA PRO A 51 2.39 -8.90 3.18
C PRO A 51 3.20 -8.84 1.90
N GLU A 52 3.75 -9.98 1.47
CA GLU A 52 4.60 -10.08 0.28
C GLU A 52 3.83 -9.79 -1.01
N ASP A 53 2.55 -10.18 -1.07
CA ASP A 53 1.67 -9.88 -2.19
C ASP A 53 1.48 -8.36 -2.33
N ILE A 54 1.29 -7.66 -1.20
CA ILE A 54 1.11 -6.20 -1.16
C ILE A 54 2.39 -5.50 -1.61
N VAL A 55 3.55 -5.96 -1.15
CA VAL A 55 4.84 -5.44 -1.58
C VAL A 55 5.02 -5.61 -3.10
N GLN A 56 4.62 -6.76 -3.65
CA GLN A 56 4.71 -7.02 -5.09
C GLN A 56 3.74 -6.16 -5.92
N ILE A 57 2.53 -5.91 -5.43
CA ILE A 57 1.56 -5.00 -6.03
C ILE A 57 2.16 -3.58 -6.12
N LEU A 58 2.73 -3.08 -5.02
CA LEU A 58 3.35 -1.75 -4.97
C LEU A 58 4.57 -1.66 -5.87
N LYS A 59 5.39 -2.72 -5.92
CA LYS A 59 6.55 -2.80 -6.82
C LYS A 59 6.14 -2.74 -8.29
N THR A 60 5.03 -3.37 -8.65
CA THR A 60 4.47 -3.31 -10.01
C THR A 60 3.99 -1.89 -10.34
N ALA A 61 3.47 -1.15 -9.36
CA ALA A 61 3.12 0.25 -9.47
C ALA A 61 4.33 1.22 -9.46
N GLY A 62 5.55 0.70 -9.27
CA GLY A 62 6.79 1.49 -9.23
C GLY A 62 7.19 2.01 -7.84
N TYR A 63 6.61 1.45 -6.77
CA TYR A 63 6.85 1.87 -5.39
C TYR A 63 7.49 0.76 -4.55
N ASN A 64 8.27 1.16 -3.54
CA ASN A 64 8.84 0.26 -2.56
C ASN A 64 8.01 0.28 -1.29
N ALA A 65 7.91 -0.88 -0.64
CA ALA A 65 7.21 -1.05 0.62
C ALA A 65 7.94 -2.04 1.51
N GLU A 66 8.04 -1.72 2.79
CA GLU A 66 8.66 -2.53 3.84
C GLU A 66 7.67 -2.71 4.98
N LEU A 67 7.37 -3.96 5.36
CA LEU A 67 6.43 -4.29 6.43
C LEU A 67 6.97 -3.82 7.79
N ILE A 68 6.10 -3.25 8.63
CA ILE A 68 6.41 -2.78 9.99
C ILE A 68 5.41 -3.26 11.05
#